data_AF-A0A699XLA8-F1
#
_entry.id   AF-A0A699XLA8-F1
#
_cell.length_a   1.000
_cell.length_b   1.000
_cell.length_c   1.000
_cell.angle_alpha   90.00
_cell.angle_beta   90.00
_cell.angle_gamma   90.00
#
_symmetry.space_group_name_H-M   'P 1'
#
loop_
_entity.id
_entity.type
_entity.pdbx_description
1 polymer ?
#
loop_
_entity_poly.entity_id
_entity_poly.type
_entity_poly.pdbx_seq_one_letter_code
_entity_poly.pdbx_strand_id
1 'polypeptide(L)'
;MGLLDEPSSGTIEIDGRPVASYSDKELAGLRNHKIGFVFQSYHLINDLSVRDNVELPLLYRPGVSGGERRRRALAALDKVGLNT
;
A
#
# COMPACT_ATOMS: atom_id res chain seq x y z
N MET A 1 -6.33 1.08 12.50
CA MET A 1 -6.76 2.28 11.70
C MET A 1 -6.06 2.30 10.34
N GLY A 2 -6.84 2.16 9.27
CA GLY A 2 -6.39 1.77 7.92
C GLY A 2 -7.27 0.68 7.30
N LEU A 3 -8.51 0.57 7.80
CA LEU A 3 -9.40 -0.58 7.54
C LEU A 3 -8.79 -1.91 8.01
N LEU A 4 -7.90 -1.84 9.02
CA LEU A 4 -7.34 -3.00 9.70
C LEU A 4 -8.11 -3.32 11.00
N ASP A 5 -8.88 -2.36 11.51
CA ASP A 5 -9.76 -2.51 12.66
C ASP A 5 -11.14 -1.97 12.31
N GLU A 6 -12.19 -2.59 12.85
CA GLU A 6 -13.56 -2.09 12.75
C GLU A 6 -13.82 -1.02 13.81
N PRO A 7 -14.60 0.03 13.48
CA PRO A 7 -14.99 1.02 14.48
C PRO A 7 -15.88 0.36 15.54
N SER A 8 -15.62 0.67 16.82
CA SER A 8 -16.48 0.20 17.92
C SER A 8 -17.87 0.84 17.90
N SER A 9 -18.02 2.02 17.28
CA SER A 9 -19.29 2.66 16.98
C SER A 9 -19.14 3.67 15.83
N GLY A 10 -20.26 4.00 15.16
CA GLY A 10 -20.29 4.92 14.04
C GLY A 10 -20.07 4.26 12.67
N THR A 11 -19.84 5.07 11.64
CA THR A 11 -19.64 4.59 10.27
C THR A 11 -18.45 5.32 9.65
N ILE A 12 -17.60 4.55 8.97
CA ILE A 12 -16.51 5.07 8.15
C ILE A 12 -16.91 4.87 6.70
N GLU A 13 -16.78 5.92 5.90
CA GLU A 13 -17.02 5.87 4.46
C GLU A 13 -15.73 6.18 3.71
N ILE A 14 -15.47 5.41 2.65
CA ILE A 14 -14.39 5.69 1.71
C ILE A 14 -15.00 5.74 0.31
N ASP A 15 -14.63 6.75 -0.47
CA ASP A 15 -15.19 7.01 -1.79
C ASP A 15 -16.74 7.02 -1.79
N GLY A 16 -17.36 7.51 -0.70
CA GLY A 16 -18.81 7.63 -0.54
C GLY A 16 -19.55 6.32 -0.27
N ARG A 17 -18.83 5.24 0.06
CA ARG A 17 -19.42 3.93 0.38
C ARG A 17 -18.99 3.49 1.78
N PRO A 18 -19.91 2.99 2.64
CA PRO A 18 -19.56 2.50 3.96
C PRO A 18 -18.54 1.36 3.90
N VAL A 19 -17.49 1.46 4.71
CA VAL A 19 -16.40 0.47 4.77
C VAL A 19 -16.92 -0.93 5.06
N ALA A 20 -17.92 -1.05 5.95
CA ALA A 20 -18.57 -2.31 6.31
C ALA A 20 -19.31 -2.99 5.15
N SER A 21 -19.55 -2.30 4.04
CA SER A 21 -20.21 -2.85 2.84
C SER A 21 -19.25 -3.41 1.80
N TYR A 22 -17.94 -3.29 2.02
CA TYR A 22 -16.93 -3.86 1.14
C TYR A 22 -16.58 -5.28 1.58
N SER A 23 -16.43 -6.17 0.60
CA SER A 23 -15.83 -7.49 0.81
C SER A 23 -14.34 -7.39 1.11
N ASP A 24 -13.76 -8.43 1.72
CA ASP A 24 -12.31 -8.52 1.99
C ASP A 24 -11.45 -8.27 0.75
N LYS A 25 -11.92 -8.75 -0.41
CA LYS A 25 -11.24 -8.54 -1.70
C LYS A 25 -11.27 -7.08 -2.13
N GLU A 26 -12.40 -6.40 -1.97
CA GLU A 26 -12.50 -4.97 -2.26
C GLU A 26 -11.68 -4.14 -1.28
N LEU A 27 -11.67 -4.49 0.02
CA LEU A 27 -10.84 -3.84 1.02
C LEU A 27 -9.35 -4.02 0.71
N ALA A 28 -8.91 -5.21 0.29
CA ALA A 28 -7.54 -5.46 -0.13
C ALA A 28 -7.14 -4.60 -1.35
N GLY A 29 -8.03 -4.48 -2.34
CA GLY A 29 -7.84 -3.59 -3.48
C GLY A 29 -7.74 -2.13 -3.05
N LEU A 30 -8.64 -1.67 -2.18
CA LEU A 30 -8.65 -0.31 -1.66
C LEU A 30 -7.34 0.02 -0.92
N ARG A 31 -6.87 -0.89 -0.05
CA ARG A 31 -5.58 -0.78 0.62
C ARG A 31 -4.43 -0.69 -0.39
N ASN A 32 -4.41 -1.54 -1.41
CA ASN A 32 -3.33 -1.53 -2.42
C ASN A 32 -3.32 -0.28 -3.30
N HIS A 33 -4.50 0.29 -3.60
CA HIS A 33 -4.63 1.35 -4.59
C HIS A 33 -4.73 2.76 -4.01
N LYS A 34 -5.24 2.92 -2.78
CA LYS A 34 -5.63 4.21 -2.22
C LYS A 34 -4.97 4.54 -0.89
N ILE A 35 -4.44 3.55 -0.17
CA ILE A 35 -3.92 3.73 1.19
C ILE A 35 -2.43 3.42 1.22
N GLY A 36 -1.63 4.39 1.65
CA GLY A 36 -0.21 4.22 1.98
C GLY A 36 -0.03 4.26 3.49
N PHE A 37 0.58 3.22 4.06
CA PHE A 37 0.91 3.17 5.48
C PHE A 37 2.32 3.64 5.73
N VAL A 38 2.49 4.56 6.68
CA VAL A 38 3.79 4.97 7.22
C VAL A 38 3.79 4.63 8.71
N PHE A 39 4.75 3.82 9.14
CA PHE A 39 4.85 3.31 10.50
C PHE A 39 5.96 4.03 11.27
N GLN A 40 5.81 4.16 12.60
CA GLN A 40 6.84 4.76 13.46
C GLN A 40 8.12 3.91 13.52
N SER A 41 7.96 2.59 13.61
CA SER A 41 9.03 1.62 13.36
C SER A 41 8.94 1.20 11.89
N TYR A 42 10.05 1.29 11.15
CA TYR A 42 10.06 1.28 9.68
C TYR A 42 9.42 0.06 8.99
N HIS A 43 9.01 -0.99 9.71
CA HIS A 43 8.29 -2.19 9.24
C HIS A 43 8.81 -2.75 7.90
N LEU A 44 10.12 -2.61 7.67
CA LEU A 44 10.80 -3.16 6.50
C LEU A 44 11.04 -4.65 6.72
N ILE A 45 10.97 -5.42 5.64
CA ILE A 45 11.40 -6.82 5.64
C ILE A 45 12.92 -6.81 5.51
N ASN A 46 13.61 -7.25 6.57
CA ASN A 46 15.07 -7.19 6.69
C ASN A 46 15.81 -8.00 5.61
N ASP A 47 15.19 -9.08 5.12
CA ASP A 47 15.78 -9.93 4.06
C ASP A 47 15.65 -9.33 2.65
N LEU A 48 14.97 -8.19 2.52
CA LEU A 48 14.73 -7.52 1.25
C LEU A 48 15.56 -6.23 1.15
N SER A 49 16.02 -5.92 -0.06
CA SER A 49 16.62 -4.61 -0.32
C SER A 49 15.59 -3.49 -0.14
N VAL A 50 16.06 -2.24 0.04
CA VAL A 50 15.17 -1.07 0.12
C VAL A 50 14.29 -0.96 -1.13
N ARG A 51 14.85 -1.23 -2.31
CA ARG A 51 14.09 -1.28 -3.57
C ARG A 51 12.99 -2.33 -3.52
N ASP A 52 13.30 -3.54 -3.08
CA ASP A 52 12.34 -4.64 -3.07
C ASP A 52 11.22 -4.39 -2.05
N ASN A 53 11.53 -3.79 -0.90
CA ASN A 53 10.53 -3.30 0.05
C ASN A 53 9.56 -2.27 -0.58
N VAL A 54 10.08 -1.34 -1.40
CA VAL A 54 9.27 -0.34 -2.11
C VAL A 54 8.51 -0.95 -3.30
N GLU A 55 9.04 -1.99 -3.93
CA GLU A 55 8.38 -2.69 -5.04
C GLU A 55 7.24 -3.61 -4.57
N LEU A 56 7.36 -4.17 -3.37
CA LEU A 56 6.47 -5.22 -2.87
C LEU A 56 4.97 -4.89 -2.96
N PRO A 57 4.48 -3.67 -2.63
CA PRO A 57 3.07 -3.34 -2.79
C PRO A 57 2.59 -3.40 -4.25
N LEU A 58 3.48 -3.12 -5.21
CA LEU A 58 3.14 -3.18 -6.63
C LEU A 58 3.05 -4.61 -7.17
N LEU A 59 3.63 -5.60 -6.48
CA LEU A 59 3.50 -7.01 -6.86
C LEU A 59 2.05 -7.49 -6.76
N TYR A 60 1.33 -7.01 -5.74
CA TYR A 60 -0.07 -7.33 -5.53
C TYR A 60 -1.03 -6.53 -6.42
N ARG A 61 -0.50 -5.61 -7.25
CA ARG A 61 -1.29 -4.75 -8.12
C ARG A 61 -1.50 -5.44 -9.48
N PRO A 62 -2.75 -5.74 -9.88
CA PRO A 62 -3.01 -6.38 -11.17
C PRO A 62 -2.46 -5.55 -12.34
N GLY A 63 -1.84 -6.23 -13.32
CA GLY A 63 -1.44 -5.62 -14.59
C GLY A 63 -0.15 -4.79 -14.56
N VAL A 64 0.63 -4.79 -13.48
CA VAL A 64 1.92 -4.08 -13.42
C VAL A 64 3.07 -5.05 -13.74
N SER A 65 3.72 -4.87 -14.89
CA SER A 65 4.86 -5.69 -15.30
C SER A 65 6.08 -5.49 -14.39
N GLY A 66 7.01 -6.45 -14.34
CA GLY A 66 8.22 -6.33 -13.52
C GLY A 66 9.06 -5.10 -13.86
N GLY A 67 9.21 -4.77 -15.15
CA GLY A 67 9.90 -3.55 -15.57
C GLY A 67 9.21 -2.28 -15.08
N GLU A 68 7.88 -2.24 -15.12
CA GLU A 68 7.11 -1.09 -14.66
C GLU A 68 7.16 -0.93 -13.14
N ARG A 69 7.12 -2.04 -12.39
CA ARG A 69 7.25 -2.01 -10.94
C ARG A 69 8.60 -1.45 -10.53
N ARG A 70 9.68 -1.95 -11.12
CA ARG A 70 11.04 -1.43 -10.89
C ARG A 70 11.13 0.06 -11.20
N ARG A 71 10.59 0.51 -12.33
CA ARG A 71 10.58 1.92 -12.73
C ARG A 71 9.89 2.80 -11.68
N ARG A 72 8.72 2.37 -11.19
CA ARG A 72 7.95 3.11 -10.17
C ARG A 72 8.64 3.12 -8.81
N ALA A 73 9.24 2.00 -8.40
CA ALA A 73 9.97 1.90 -7.14
C ALA A 73 11.17 2.86 -7.12
N LEU A 74 11.97 2.87 -8.19
CA LEU A 74 13.10 3.80 -8.34
C LEU A 74 12.64 5.26 -8.33
N ALA A 75 11.56 5.59 -9.05
CA ALA A 75 11.01 6.94 -9.04
C ALA A 75 10.49 7.36 -7.65
N ALA A 76 9.99 6.43 -6.83
CA ALA A 76 9.58 6.72 -5.47
C ALA A 76 10.79 6.98 -4.54
N LEU A 77 11.86 6.17 -4.68
CA LEU A 77 13.12 6.36 -3.95
C LEU A 77 13.79 7.70 -4.31
N ASP A 78 13.73 8.09 -5.58
CA ASP A 78 14.28 9.35 -6.06
C ASP A 78 13.61 10.56 -5.40
N LYS A 79 12.27 10.53 -5.28
CA LYS A 79 11.48 11.58 -4.61
C LYS A 79 11.85 11.80 -3.14
N VAL A 80 12.43 10.80 -2.48
CA VAL A 80 12.85 10.87 -1.08
C VAL A 80 14.37 10.93 -0.93
N GLY A 81 15.12 11.11 -2.02
CA GLY A 81 16.57 11.28 -2.00
C GLY A 81 17.36 10.00 -1.72
N LEU A 82 16.76 8.82 -1.95
CA LEU A 82 17.37 7.51 -1.69
C LEU A 82 17.84 6.79 -2.98
N ASN A 83 17.86 7.50 -4.11
CA ASN A 83 18.33 7.01 -5.39
C ASN A 83 19.73 7.58 -5.65
N THR A 84 20.73 7.04 -4.95
CA THR A 84 22.16 7.35 -5.11
C THR A 84 22.94 6.07 -5.33
#